data_AF-A0A7Y4R505-F1
#
_entry.id   AF-A0A7Y4R505-F1
#
_cell.length_a   1.000
_cell.length_b   1.000
_cell.length_c   1.000
_cell.angle_alpha   90.00
_cell.angle_beta   90.00
_cell.angle_gamma   90.00
#
_symmetry.space_group_name_H-M   'P 1'
#
loop_
_entity.id
_entity.type
_entity.pdbx_description
1 polymer ?
#
loop_
_entity_poly.entity_id
_entity_poly.type
_entity_poly.pdbx_seq_one_letter_code
_entity_poly.pdbx_strand_id
1 'polypeptide(L)'
;MKHVLGLLIFLMISGSVYSQVDSLKYQELKKQILSQTKEGGQLDFFSPIKGHEYDGVEIKPKIFTTKLGVALMKWGKANYEMGITKIEDAYLIYSEYKGRKINQREVEYIRMGFNRELDR
;
A
#
# COMPACT_ATOMS: atom_id res chain seq x y z
N MET A 1 26.48 28.53 28.54
CA MET A 1 26.88 27.34 27.75
C MET A 1 26.29 26.01 28.24
N LYS A 2 26.18 25.72 29.55
CA LYS A 2 25.61 24.44 30.05
C LYS A 2 24.13 24.20 29.69
N HIS A 3 23.30 25.24 29.60
CA HIS A 3 21.87 25.10 29.25
C HIS A 3 21.62 24.78 27.77
N VAL A 4 22.54 25.16 26.86
CA VAL A 4 22.40 24.90 25.42
C VAL A 4 22.74 23.43 25.10
N LEU A 5 23.67 22.84 25.84
CA LEU A 5 24.09 21.45 25.65
C LEU A 5 23.01 20.45 26.09
N GLY A 6 22.26 20.74 27.16
CA GLY A 6 21.14 19.92 27.61
C GLY A 6 19.96 19.90 26.62
N LEU A 7 19.68 21.03 25.98
CA LEU A 7 18.62 21.14 24.96
C LEU A 7 18.95 20.32 23.70
N LEU A 8 20.22 20.34 23.27
CA LEU A 8 20.70 19.56 22.12
C LEU A 8 20.63 18.05 22.35
N ILE A 9 20.98 17.59 23.56
CA ILE A 9 20.89 16.16 23.93
C ILE A 9 19.42 15.71 23.98
N PHE A 10 18.52 16.53 24.52
CA PHE A 10 17.09 16.22 24.56
C PHE A 10 16.46 16.14 23.16
N LEU A 11 16.81 17.06 22.25
CA LEU A 11 16.35 17.03 20.86
C LEU A 11 16.80 15.76 20.12
N MET A 12 18.05 15.32 20.30
CA MET A 12 18.55 14.10 19.66
C MET A 12 17.88 12.83 20.17
N ILE A 13 17.55 12.74 21.47
CA ILE A 13 16.83 11.59 22.04
C ILE A 13 15.37 11.55 21.53
N SER A 14 14.73 12.71 21.37
CA SER A 14 13.34 12.77 20.89
C SER A 14 13.17 12.30 19.44
N GLY A 15 14.14 12.59 18.55
CA GLY A 15 14.07 12.19 17.14
C GLY A 15 14.24 10.68 16.92
N SER A 16 15.11 10.03 17.69
CA SER A 16 15.35 8.58 17.57
C SER A 16 14.15 7.75 18.05
N VAL A 17 13.52 8.16 19.15
CA VAL A 17 12.30 7.52 19.67
C VAL A 17 11.14 7.66 18.68
N TYR A 18 10.93 8.84 18.09
CA TYR A 18 9.87 9.05 17.09
C TYR A 18 10.04 8.13 15.87
N SER A 19 11.25 8.04 15.32
CA SER A 19 11.57 7.18 14.18
C SER A 19 11.33 5.69 14.48
N GLN A 20 11.59 5.25 15.71
CA GLN A 20 11.36 3.87 16.14
C GLN A 20 9.87 3.53 16.26
N VAL A 21 9.05 4.45 16.77
CA VAL A 21 7.59 4.29 16.87
C VAL A 21 6.96 4.21 15.48
N ASP A 22 7.36 5.09 14.55
CA ASP A 22 6.87 5.06 13.17
C ASP A 22 7.22 3.74 12.46
N SER A 23 8.43 3.23 12.68
CA SER A 23 8.86 1.94 12.14
C SER A 23 8.02 0.77 12.67
N LEU A 24 7.76 0.74 13.98
CA LEU A 24 6.91 -0.31 14.59
C LEU A 24 5.48 -0.26 14.05
N LYS A 25 4.89 0.93 13.94
CA LYS A 25 3.55 1.12 13.39
C LYS A 25 3.48 0.65 11.93
N TYR A 26 4.49 0.97 11.13
CA TYR A 26 4.59 0.49 9.76
C TYR A 26 4.67 -1.04 9.68
N GLN A 27 5.50 -1.68 10.50
CA GLN A 27 5.63 -3.14 10.49
C GLN A 27 4.32 -3.84 10.87
N GLU A 28 3.57 -3.30 11.83
CA GLU A 28 2.28 -3.85 12.21
C GLU A 28 1.24 -3.68 11.09
N LEU A 29 1.18 -2.49 10.50
CA LEU A 29 0.29 -2.21 9.37
C LEU A 29 0.60 -3.12 8.18
N LYS A 30 1.88 -3.31 7.85
CA LYS A 30 2.34 -4.23 6.81
C LYS A 30 1.87 -5.67 7.09
N LYS A 31 2.06 -6.18 8.31
CA LYS A 31 1.60 -7.52 8.69
C LYS A 31 0.09 -7.66 8.54
N GLN A 32 -0.66 -6.64 8.95
CA GLN A 32 -2.11 -6.61 8.80
C GLN A 32 -2.52 -6.66 7.31
N ILE A 33 -1.94 -5.81 6.47
CA ILE A 33 -2.23 -5.78 5.02
C ILE A 33 -1.91 -7.15 4.38
N LEU A 34 -0.74 -7.72 4.67
CA LEU A 34 -0.36 -9.04 4.15
C LEU A 34 -1.33 -10.13 4.58
N SER A 35 -1.76 -10.10 5.85
CA SER A 35 -2.76 -11.05 6.37
C SER A 35 -4.10 -10.89 5.65
N GLN A 36 -4.60 -9.66 5.53
CA GLN A 36 -5.89 -9.37 4.90
C GLN A 36 -5.90 -9.54 3.38
N THR A 37 -4.73 -9.54 2.72
CA THR A 37 -4.60 -9.75 1.26
C THR A 37 -4.71 -11.23 0.87
N LYS A 38 -4.50 -12.16 1.81
CA LYS A 38 -4.65 -13.60 1.58
C LYS A 38 -6.10 -13.97 1.31
N GLU A 39 -6.30 -15.16 0.73
CA GLU A 39 -7.62 -15.70 0.40
C GLU A 39 -8.60 -15.62 1.58
N GLY A 40 -9.78 -15.04 1.33
CA GLY A 40 -10.83 -14.81 2.33
C GLY A 40 -10.62 -13.61 3.25
N GLY A 41 -9.51 -12.88 3.11
CA GLY A 41 -9.26 -11.65 3.86
C GLY A 41 -10.00 -10.42 3.30
N GLN A 42 -10.01 -9.34 4.08
CA GLN A 42 -10.73 -8.09 3.69
C GLN A 42 -10.15 -7.40 2.46
N LEU A 43 -8.87 -7.64 2.15
CA LEU A 43 -8.17 -7.11 0.99
C LEU A 43 -7.99 -8.18 -0.11
N ASP A 44 -8.73 -9.28 -0.02
CA ASP A 44 -8.75 -10.32 -1.04
C ASP A 44 -9.56 -9.88 -2.27
N PHE A 45 -8.94 -9.05 -3.10
CA PHE A 45 -9.50 -8.65 -4.38
C PHE A 45 -9.14 -9.64 -5.50
N PHE A 46 -8.32 -10.65 -5.23
CA PHE A 46 -7.67 -11.48 -6.24
C PHE A 46 -8.31 -12.87 -6.38
N SER A 47 -8.70 -13.52 -5.28
CA SER A 47 -9.34 -14.84 -5.35
C SER A 47 -10.66 -14.82 -6.13
N PRO A 48 -11.55 -13.81 -5.99
CA PRO A 48 -12.82 -13.77 -6.73
C PRO A 48 -12.67 -13.68 -8.25
N ILE A 49 -11.50 -13.29 -8.75
CA ILE A 49 -11.25 -13.09 -10.19
C ILE A 49 -10.37 -14.18 -10.80
N LYS A 50 -10.05 -15.23 -10.03
CA LYS A 50 -9.17 -16.31 -10.48
C LYS A 50 -9.75 -17.02 -11.70
N GLY A 51 -8.96 -17.13 -12.77
CA GLY A 51 -9.40 -17.67 -14.07
C GLY A 51 -10.14 -16.67 -14.96
N HIS A 52 -10.36 -15.45 -14.49
CA HIS A 52 -11.06 -14.36 -15.16
C HIS A 52 -10.27 -13.04 -15.12
N GLU A 53 -8.98 -13.09 -14.82
CA GLU A 53 -8.13 -11.92 -14.54
C GLU A 53 -8.08 -10.92 -15.70
N TYR A 54 -8.22 -11.42 -16.92
CA TYR A 54 -8.12 -10.65 -18.16
C TYR A 54 -9.48 -10.29 -18.78
N ASP A 55 -10.59 -10.65 -18.14
CA ASP A 55 -11.92 -10.23 -18.59
C ASP A 55 -12.02 -8.70 -18.54
N GLY A 56 -12.44 -8.11 -19.66
CA GLY A 56 -12.67 -6.68 -19.77
C GLY A 56 -13.89 -6.23 -18.97
N VAL A 57 -13.75 -5.11 -18.27
CA VAL A 57 -14.81 -4.48 -17.49
C VAL A 57 -14.77 -2.96 -17.70
N GLU A 58 -15.95 -2.35 -17.80
CA GLU A 58 -16.10 -0.90 -17.84
C GLU A 58 -16.06 -0.34 -16.42
N ILE A 59 -15.13 0.58 -16.16
CA ILE A 59 -14.93 1.19 -14.83
C ILE A 59 -15.46 2.63 -14.76
N LYS A 60 -15.57 3.28 -15.91
CA LYS A 60 -16.21 4.58 -16.15
C LYS A 60 -16.73 4.58 -17.58
N PRO A 61 -17.69 5.44 -17.95
CA PRO A 61 -18.20 5.51 -19.32
C PRO A 61 -17.07 5.58 -20.35
N LYS A 62 -17.02 4.59 -21.25
CA LYS A 62 -16.00 4.44 -22.30
C LYS A 62 -14.57 4.18 -21.80
N ILE A 63 -14.36 3.85 -20.53
CA ILE A 63 -13.06 3.50 -19.95
C ILE A 63 -13.13 2.05 -19.47
N PHE A 64 -12.28 1.22 -20.08
CA PHE A 64 -12.23 -0.21 -19.83
C PHE A 64 -10.87 -0.61 -19.26
N THR A 65 -10.88 -1.63 -18.42
CA THR A 65 -9.66 -2.32 -17.95
C THR A 65 -10.00 -3.80 -17.73
N THR A 66 -9.07 -4.60 -17.22
CA THR A 66 -9.35 -5.99 -16.85
C THR A 66 -9.76 -6.11 -15.40
N LYS A 67 -10.40 -7.23 -15.02
CA LYS A 67 -10.70 -7.54 -13.61
C LYS A 67 -9.46 -7.48 -12.72
N LEU A 68 -8.30 -7.93 -13.21
CA LEU A 68 -7.02 -7.78 -12.52
C LEU A 68 -6.63 -6.31 -12.31
N GLY A 69 -6.80 -5.46 -13.32
CA GLY A 69 -6.58 -4.02 -13.19
C GLY A 69 -7.44 -3.42 -12.08
N VAL A 70 -8.72 -3.79 -12.04
CA VAL A 70 -9.64 -3.36 -10.98
C VAL A 70 -9.20 -3.85 -9.60
N ALA A 71 -8.81 -5.11 -9.47
CA ALA A 71 -8.34 -5.67 -8.20
C ALA A 71 -7.10 -4.93 -7.67
N LEU A 72 -6.13 -4.66 -8.55
CA LEU A 72 -4.92 -3.90 -8.21
C LEU A 72 -5.23 -2.46 -7.78
N MET A 73 -6.15 -1.78 -8.47
CA MET A 73 -6.59 -0.43 -8.10
C MET A 73 -7.32 -0.43 -6.74
N LYS A 74 -8.22 -1.39 -6.50
CA LYS A 74 -8.90 -1.53 -5.20
C LYS A 74 -7.90 -1.78 -4.08
N TRP A 75 -6.94 -2.67 -4.32
CA TRP A 75 -5.89 -2.98 -3.36
C TRP A 75 -5.03 -1.75 -3.04
N GLY A 76 -4.60 -1.00 -4.07
CA GLY A 76 -3.84 0.25 -3.88
C GLY A 76 -4.62 1.30 -3.08
N LYS A 77 -5.90 1.50 -3.39
CA LYS A 77 -6.78 2.42 -2.65
C LYS A 77 -6.92 2.00 -1.18
N ALA A 78 -7.14 0.71 -0.92
CA ALA A 78 -7.28 0.21 0.44
C ALA A 78 -5.99 0.41 1.27
N ASN A 79 -4.80 0.26 0.67
CA ASN A 79 -3.54 0.53 1.36
C ASN A 79 -3.44 2.01 1.80
N TYR A 80 -3.84 2.94 0.93
CA TYR A 80 -3.92 4.36 1.28
C TYR A 80 -4.92 4.59 2.44
N GLU A 81 -6.11 4.01 2.35
CA GLU A 81 -7.16 4.15 3.38
C GLU A 81 -6.75 3.55 4.74
N MET A 82 -5.91 2.51 4.73
CA MET A 82 -5.32 1.92 5.94
C MET A 82 -4.16 2.72 6.53
N GLY A 83 -3.70 3.78 5.85
CA GLY A 83 -2.70 4.72 6.36
C GLY A 83 -1.28 4.51 5.85
N ILE A 84 -1.08 3.75 4.76
CA ILE A 84 0.19 3.77 4.03
C ILE A 84 0.35 5.15 3.38
N THR A 85 1.45 5.84 3.69
CA THR A 85 1.68 7.22 3.24
C THR A 85 2.56 7.32 1.99
N LYS A 86 3.37 6.30 1.72
CA LYS A 86 4.27 6.23 0.57
C LYS A 86 3.85 5.13 -0.38
N ILE A 87 3.77 5.44 -1.66
CA ILE A 87 3.38 4.45 -2.67
C ILE A 87 4.43 3.33 -2.79
N GLU A 88 5.70 3.66 -2.55
CA GLU A 88 6.80 2.71 -2.57
C GLU A 88 6.60 1.58 -1.55
N ASP A 89 6.02 1.90 -0.40
CA ASP A 89 5.69 0.91 0.62
C ASP A 89 4.60 -0.05 0.13
N ALA A 90 3.55 0.46 -0.53
CA ALA A 90 2.52 -0.39 -1.12
C ALA A 90 3.13 -1.35 -2.17
N TYR A 91 4.08 -0.89 -2.98
CA TYR A 91 4.78 -1.77 -3.93
C TYR A 91 5.60 -2.86 -3.23
N LEU A 92 6.30 -2.53 -2.15
CA LEU A 92 7.09 -3.49 -1.37
C LEU A 92 6.19 -4.55 -0.73
N ILE A 93 5.08 -4.14 -0.12
CA ILE A 93 4.10 -5.05 0.49
C ILE A 93 3.50 -5.97 -0.57
N TYR A 94 3.13 -5.43 -1.72
CA TYR A 94 2.60 -6.24 -2.82
C TYR A 94 3.64 -7.23 -3.37
N SER A 95 4.89 -6.79 -3.52
CA SER A 95 6.00 -7.64 -3.96
C SER A 95 6.23 -8.81 -3.01
N GLU A 96 6.16 -8.56 -1.70
CA GLU A 96 6.24 -9.59 -0.67
C GLU A 96 5.05 -10.56 -0.74
N TYR A 97 3.83 -10.06 -0.88
CA TYR A 97 2.65 -10.90 -1.09
C TYR A 97 2.81 -11.81 -2.32
N LYS A 98 3.34 -11.29 -3.43
CA LYS A 98 3.55 -12.07 -4.66
C LYS A 98 4.76 -13.00 -4.61
N GLY A 99 5.66 -12.84 -3.63
CA GLY A 99 6.94 -13.56 -3.58
C GLY A 99 7.87 -13.27 -4.77
N ARG A 100 7.66 -12.14 -5.47
CA ARG A 100 8.44 -11.73 -6.64
C ARG A 100 8.42 -10.22 -6.81
N LYS A 101 9.34 -9.70 -7.62
CA LYS A 101 9.33 -8.30 -8.03
C LYS A 101 8.00 -7.97 -8.74
N ILE A 102 7.45 -6.81 -8.41
CA ILE A 102 6.29 -6.24 -9.08
C ILE A 102 6.64 -5.84 -10.52
N ASN A 103 5.75 -6.08 -11.47
CA ASN A 103 5.92 -5.68 -12.86
C ASN A 103 5.36 -4.27 -13.13
N GLN A 104 5.66 -3.71 -14.31
CA GLN A 104 5.24 -2.34 -14.65
C GLN A 104 3.72 -2.15 -14.63
N ARG A 105 2.95 -3.11 -15.14
CA ARG A 105 1.48 -3.04 -15.15
C ARG A 105 0.91 -3.03 -13.73
N GLU A 106 1.46 -3.86 -12.85
CA GLU A 106 1.06 -3.90 -11.45
C GLU A 106 1.39 -2.57 -10.74
N VAL A 107 2.56 -2.00 -11.01
CA VAL A 107 2.96 -0.68 -10.50
C VAL A 107 1.96 0.39 -10.95
N GLU A 108 1.57 0.41 -12.22
CA GLU A 108 0.64 1.39 -12.78
C GLU A 108 -0.74 1.32 -12.10
N TYR A 109 -1.35 0.13 -12.03
CA TYR A 109 -2.69 0.00 -11.43
C TYR A 109 -2.71 0.23 -9.92
N ILE A 110 -1.70 -0.25 -9.18
CA ILE A 110 -1.62 0.03 -7.74
C ILE A 110 -1.49 1.53 -7.51
N ARG A 111 -0.66 2.23 -8.30
CA ARG A 111 -0.52 3.69 -8.24
C ARG A 111 -1.83 4.41 -8.50
N MET A 112 -2.54 4.06 -9.57
CA MET A 112 -3.84 4.68 -9.90
C MET A 112 -4.83 4.57 -8.74
N GLY A 113 -4.89 3.39 -8.12
CA GLY A 113 -5.74 3.14 -6.95
C GLY A 113 -5.33 3.96 -5.73
N PHE A 114 -4.04 3.90 -5.36
CA PHE A 114 -3.48 4.58 -4.20
C PHE A 114 -3.61 6.10 -4.30
N ASN A 115 -3.35 6.67 -5.48
CA ASN A 115 -3.50 8.10 -5.77
C ASN A 115 -4.95 8.53 -5.97
N ARG A 116 -5.91 7.58 -5.96
CA ARG A 116 -7.34 7.80 -6.15
C ARG A 116 -7.66 8.53 -7.45
N GLU A 117 -6.93 8.19 -8.52
CA GLU A 117 -7.04 8.86 -9.83
C GLU A 117 -8.43 8.70 -10.46
N LEU A 118 -9.15 7.63 -10.11
CA LEU A 118 -10.49 7.35 -10.58
C LEU A 118 -11.61 7.99 -9.73
N ASP A 119 -11.30 8.57 -8.57
CA ASP A 119 -12.32 9.26 -7.74
C ASP A 119 -12.62 10.68 -8.24
N ARG A 120 -11.84 11.18 -9.22
CA ARG A 120 -12.00 12.48 -9.89
C ARG A 120 -12.78 12.36 -11.19
#